data_AF-A0A1E7IST9-F1
#
_entry.id   AF-A0A1E7IST9-F1
#
_cell.length_a   1.000
_cell.length_b   1.000
_cell.length_c   1.000
_cell.angle_alpha   90.00
_cell.angle_beta   90.00
_cell.angle_gamma   90.00
#
_symmetry.space_group_name_H-M   'P 1'
#
loop_
_entity.id
_entity.type
_entity.pdbx_description
1 polymer ?
#
loop_
_entity_poly.entity_id
_entity_poly.type
_entity_poly.pdbx_seq_one_letter_code
_entity_poly.pdbx_strand_id
1 'polypeptide(L)'
;MADPSQSATRNNVKEHGRHVSIALAIKEPRPAGTCPTAEELATLVENRLGRRVRHRLLKHLAACPECYSLWLEAARHEEQPAAAKRFSLRWQFQPWVPLGAALAACLLLIFWSTAPFDQAKLPKLLESSYQNLAQSANSAEFSELARQQDFPWEEPNRAYGLAPATITIPARAFAAGLWRGRADLTGGSNPMPPAFRPPLETGSSWEPSAWGSYFGLGRWLVAAKVAALQTSALPEGFWFELRETSLLLKRSLADRDTTEQEAQWASEPLTRVAALLQQVSEQGPTARQRRQLLKETDQLLSQLAPSLPN
;
A
#
# COMPACT_ATOMS: atom_id res chain seq x y z
N MET A 1 13.84 -6.13 -27.00
CA MET A 1 12.98 -7.06 -26.24
C MET A 1 13.79 -7.56 -25.06
N ALA A 2 13.56 -7.01 -23.87
CA ALA A 2 14.19 -7.50 -22.65
C ALA A 2 13.53 -8.84 -22.27
N ASP A 3 14.35 -9.83 -21.89
CA ASP A 3 13.89 -11.16 -21.51
C ASP A 3 13.13 -11.08 -20.17
N PRO A 4 11.81 -11.35 -20.15
CA PRO A 4 10.99 -11.23 -18.94
C PRO A 4 11.36 -12.23 -17.83
N SER A 5 12.25 -13.20 -18.09
CA SER A 5 12.71 -14.17 -17.09
C SER A 5 13.67 -13.59 -16.04
N GLN A 6 14.39 -12.50 -16.34
CA GLN A 6 15.41 -11.94 -15.44
C GLN A 6 14.86 -10.99 -14.36
N SER A 7 13.67 -10.39 -14.55
CA SER A 7 13.09 -9.51 -13.52
C SER A 7 12.34 -10.28 -12.42
N ALA A 8 11.86 -11.49 -12.73
CA ALA A 8 11.13 -12.34 -11.79
C ALA A 8 12.02 -13.01 -10.72
N THR A 9 13.30 -13.24 -11.02
CA THR A 9 14.28 -13.79 -10.07
C THR A 9 14.73 -12.76 -9.03
N ARG A 10 14.83 -11.49 -9.41
CA ARG A 10 15.35 -10.41 -8.53
C ARG A 10 14.42 -10.04 -7.38
N ASN A 11 13.10 -10.16 -7.55
CA ASN A 11 12.13 -9.88 -6.49
C ASN A 11 11.95 -11.04 -5.50
N ASN A 12 12.18 -12.28 -5.93
CA ASN A 12 12.02 -13.47 -5.07
C ASN A 12 13.07 -13.53 -3.95
N VAL A 13 14.31 -13.10 -4.21
CA VAL A 13 15.42 -13.14 -3.23
C VAL A 13 15.16 -12.19 -2.05
N LYS A 14 14.56 -11.01 -2.29
CA LYS A 14 14.25 -10.03 -1.22
C LYS A 14 13.09 -10.48 -0.32
N GLU A 15 12.06 -11.14 -0.85
CA GLU A 15 10.95 -11.65 -0.04
C GLU A 15 11.36 -12.89 0.79
N HIS A 16 12.22 -13.76 0.26
CA HIS A 16 12.71 -14.93 1.00
C HIS A 16 13.66 -14.57 2.15
N GLY A 17 14.38 -13.44 2.05
CA GLY A 17 15.26 -12.95 3.13
C GLY A 17 14.50 -12.57 4.42
N ARG A 18 13.26 -12.09 4.33
CA ARG A 18 12.46 -11.67 5.51
C ARG A 18 11.94 -12.86 6.33
N HIS A 19 11.69 -14.01 5.72
CA HIS A 19 11.22 -15.20 6.43
C HIS A 19 12.33 -15.92 7.21
N VAL A 20 13.59 -15.77 6.80
CA VAL A 20 14.72 -16.46 7.45
C VAL A 20 15.22 -15.72 8.69
N SER A 21 15.10 -14.40 8.75
CA SER A 21 15.45 -13.61 9.95
C SER A 21 14.63 -14.01 11.19
N ILE A 22 13.40 -14.47 10.99
CA ILE A 22 12.51 -14.94 12.07
C ILE A 22 12.90 -16.35 12.53
N ALA A 23 13.43 -17.20 11.64
CA ALA A 23 13.83 -18.56 11.97
C ALA A 23 15.10 -18.61 12.85
N LEU A 24 16.01 -17.63 12.72
CA LEU A 24 17.25 -17.56 13.50
C LEU A 24 17.07 -17.12 14.96
N ALA A 25 15.86 -16.68 15.36
CA ALA A 25 15.54 -16.35 16.76
C ALA A 25 15.10 -17.56 17.59
N ILE A 26 14.90 -18.73 16.96
CA ILE A 26 14.47 -19.96 17.65
C ILE A 26 15.71 -20.71 18.11
N LYS A 27 15.93 -20.73 19.43
CA LYS A 27 16.95 -21.57 20.08
C LYS A 27 16.68 -23.06 19.83
N GLU A 28 17.44 -23.59 18.87
CA GLU A 28 17.83 -24.97 18.60
C GLU A 28 16.74 -26.05 18.34
N PRO A 29 16.23 -26.14 17.10
CA PRO A 29 15.88 -27.40 16.49
C PRO A 29 17.07 -27.93 15.65
N ARG A 30 17.78 -28.96 16.15
CA ARG A 30 18.69 -29.74 15.29
C ARG A 30 17.87 -30.44 14.21
N PRO A 31 18.14 -30.21 12.91
CA PRO A 31 17.39 -30.86 11.85
C PRO A 31 17.63 -32.37 11.86
N ALA A 32 16.56 -33.16 11.88
CA ALA A 32 16.61 -34.60 11.70
C ALA A 32 16.89 -34.92 10.23
N GLY A 33 18.16 -34.96 9.83
CA GLY A 33 18.56 -35.37 8.48
C GLY A 33 20.01 -35.04 8.15
N THR A 34 20.55 -35.73 7.15
CA THR A 34 21.85 -35.42 6.54
C THR A 34 21.81 -34.03 5.91
N CYS A 35 22.87 -33.24 6.11
CA CYS A 35 23.02 -31.94 5.46
C CYS A 35 23.07 -32.10 3.93
N PRO A 36 22.42 -31.21 3.17
CA PRO A 36 22.48 -31.22 1.72
C PRO A 36 23.90 -31.00 1.22
N THR A 37 24.21 -31.56 0.05
CA THR A 37 25.52 -31.37 -0.57
C THR A 37 25.67 -29.95 -1.13
N ALA A 38 26.89 -29.47 -1.32
CA ALA A 38 27.16 -28.17 -1.93
C ALA A 38 26.53 -28.06 -3.35
N GLU A 39 26.49 -29.16 -4.09
CA GLU A 39 25.87 -29.25 -5.42
C GLU A 39 24.34 -29.08 -5.36
N GLU A 40 23.67 -29.65 -4.35
CA GLU A 40 22.23 -29.44 -4.11
C GLU A 40 21.93 -27.99 -3.74
N LEU A 41 22.81 -27.33 -2.98
CA LEU A 41 22.67 -25.91 -2.66
C LEU A 41 22.93 -25.00 -3.88
N ALA A 42 23.90 -25.33 -4.73
CA ALA A 42 24.16 -24.58 -5.97
C ALA A 42 23.00 -24.69 -6.97
N THR A 43 22.46 -25.90 -7.15
CA THR A 43 21.28 -26.13 -8.02
C THR A 43 20.01 -25.46 -7.49
N LEU A 44 19.91 -25.26 -6.17
CA LEU A 44 18.85 -24.46 -5.53
C LEU A 44 18.97 -22.98 -5.87
N VAL A 45 20.19 -22.42 -5.85
CA VAL A 45 20.50 -21.03 -6.22
C VAL A 45 20.12 -20.75 -7.68
N GLU A 46 20.51 -21.64 -8.60
CA GLU A 46 20.18 -21.56 -10.04
C GLU A 46 18.69 -21.80 -10.37
N ASN A 47 17.85 -22.11 -9.37
CA ASN A 47 16.43 -22.43 -9.52
C ASN A 47 16.14 -23.62 -10.47
N ARG A 48 17.01 -24.63 -10.50
CA ARG A 48 16.88 -25.82 -11.38
C ARG A 48 16.25 -27.04 -10.71
N LEU A 49 15.93 -26.95 -9.41
CA LEU A 49 15.36 -28.05 -8.65
C LEU A 49 13.83 -28.17 -8.82
N GLY A 50 13.34 -29.40 -8.91
CA GLY A 50 11.91 -29.69 -8.89
C GLY A 50 11.24 -29.25 -7.57
N ARG A 51 9.94 -28.89 -7.64
CA ARG A 51 9.18 -28.28 -6.53
C ARG A 51 9.29 -29.03 -5.19
N ARG A 52 9.28 -30.38 -5.21
CA ARG A 52 9.38 -31.22 -3.99
C ARG A 52 10.75 -31.13 -3.33
N VAL A 53 11.83 -31.20 -4.12
CA VAL A 53 13.22 -31.13 -3.62
C VAL A 53 13.52 -29.73 -3.11
N ARG A 54 13.09 -28.69 -3.85
CA ARG A 54 13.21 -27.29 -3.45
C ARG A 54 12.55 -27.03 -2.09
N HIS A 55 11.32 -27.51 -1.88
CA HIS A 55 10.62 -27.34 -0.60
C HIS A 55 11.35 -28.03 0.55
N ARG A 56 11.86 -29.25 0.34
CA ARG A 56 12.66 -30.00 1.33
C ARG A 56 13.92 -29.23 1.73
N LEU A 57 14.66 -28.69 0.76
CA LEU A 57 15.88 -27.92 1.03
C LEU A 57 15.58 -26.60 1.76
N LEU A 58 14.54 -25.86 1.35
CA LEU A 58 14.15 -24.64 2.05
C LEU A 58 13.75 -24.91 3.51
N LYS A 59 13.08 -26.04 3.77
CA LYS A 59 12.75 -26.48 5.13
C LYS A 59 14.00 -26.82 5.94
N HIS A 60 15.02 -27.42 5.32
CA HIS A 60 16.30 -27.71 5.97
C HIS A 60 17.08 -26.41 6.26
N LEU A 61 17.16 -25.47 5.30
CA LEU A 61 17.83 -24.17 5.47
C LEU A 61 17.23 -23.35 6.61
N ALA A 62 15.92 -23.46 6.84
CA ALA A 62 15.25 -22.80 7.97
C ALA A 62 15.64 -23.39 9.34
N ALA A 63 16.17 -24.62 9.38
CA ALA A 63 16.53 -25.32 10.61
C ALA A 63 18.05 -25.51 10.81
N CYS A 64 18.86 -25.35 9.75
CA CYS A 64 20.31 -25.55 9.79
C CYS A 64 21.06 -24.24 9.47
N PRO A 65 21.58 -23.52 10.49
CA PRO A 65 22.31 -22.27 10.28
C PRO A 65 23.55 -22.42 9.38
N GLU A 66 24.26 -23.54 9.47
CA GLU A 66 25.47 -23.82 8.68
C GLU A 66 25.15 -23.97 7.18
N CYS A 67 24.08 -24.70 6.84
CA CYS A 67 23.65 -24.81 5.45
C CYS A 67 23.09 -23.49 4.91
N TYR A 68 22.49 -22.67 5.77
CA TYR A 68 22.04 -21.33 5.40
C TYR A 68 23.21 -20.39 5.07
N SER A 69 24.29 -20.40 5.85
CA SER A 69 25.49 -19.63 5.53
C SER A 69 26.13 -20.08 4.22
N LEU A 70 26.26 -21.39 3.99
CA LEU A 70 26.79 -21.93 2.73
C LEU A 70 25.92 -21.54 1.51
N TRP A 71 24.60 -21.54 1.66
CA TRP A 71 23.69 -21.09 0.61
C TRP A 71 23.83 -19.58 0.31
N LEU A 72 24.00 -18.73 1.35
CA LEU A 72 24.24 -17.30 1.17
C LEU A 72 25.58 -17.02 0.46
N GLU A 73 26.63 -17.78 0.77
CA GLU A 73 27.91 -17.69 0.08
C GLU A 73 27.77 -18.08 -1.41
N ALA A 74 27.10 -19.20 -1.69
CA ALA A 74 26.83 -19.62 -3.06
C ALA A 74 26.02 -18.58 -3.86
N ALA A 75 25.01 -17.96 -3.24
CA ALA A 75 24.19 -16.91 -3.87
C ALA A 75 24.99 -15.64 -4.19
N ARG A 76 25.95 -15.25 -3.33
CA ARG A 76 26.83 -14.09 -3.60
C ARG A 76 27.75 -14.31 -4.79
N HIS A 77 28.14 -15.54 -5.07
CA HIS A 77 28.98 -15.85 -6.23
C HIS A 77 28.20 -15.79 -7.55
N GLU A 78 26.89 -16.01 -7.55
CA GLU A 78 26.03 -15.84 -8.74
C GLU A 78 25.77 -14.36 -9.07
N GLU A 79 25.78 -13.49 -8.06
CA GLU A 79 25.63 -12.03 -8.23
C GLU A 79 26.86 -11.36 -8.88
N GLN A 80 27.98 -12.05 -9.05
CA GLN A 80 29.01 -11.58 -9.98
C GLN A 80 28.47 -11.79 -11.38
N PRO A 81 28.02 -10.74 -12.10
CA PRO A 81 27.50 -10.90 -13.44
C PRO A 81 28.63 -11.52 -14.26
N ALA A 82 28.44 -12.77 -14.70
CA ALA A 82 29.33 -13.43 -15.65
C ALA A 82 29.61 -12.41 -16.74
N ALA A 83 30.85 -11.89 -16.76
CA ALA A 83 31.24 -10.67 -17.45
C ALA A 83 30.51 -10.62 -18.78
N ALA A 84 29.46 -9.79 -18.83
CA ALA A 84 28.47 -9.85 -19.88
C ALA A 84 29.23 -9.82 -21.20
N LYS A 85 29.18 -10.93 -21.95
CA LYS A 85 29.75 -10.99 -23.29
C LYS A 85 29.20 -9.76 -23.99
N ARG A 86 30.07 -8.79 -24.23
CA ARG A 86 29.75 -7.51 -24.87
C ARG A 86 29.13 -7.88 -26.20
N PHE A 87 27.81 -7.97 -26.23
CA PHE A 87 27.06 -8.17 -27.44
C PHE A 87 27.24 -6.86 -28.16
N SER A 88 28.25 -6.81 -29.04
CA SER A 88 28.53 -5.72 -29.94
C SER A 88 27.39 -5.69 -30.95
N LEU A 89 26.22 -5.25 -30.48
CA LEU A 89 25.08 -4.95 -31.30
C LEU A 89 25.47 -3.65 -32.00
N ARG A 90 26.12 -3.84 -33.15
CA ARG A 90 26.52 -2.81 -34.11
C ARG A 90 25.21 -2.25 -34.70
N TRP A 91 24.52 -1.45 -33.90
CA TRP A 91 23.33 -0.69 -34.30
C TRP A 91 23.78 0.34 -35.33
N GLN A 92 23.70 -0.04 -36.60
CA GLN A 92 23.65 0.88 -37.73
C GLN A 92 22.33 1.64 -37.67
N PHE A 93 22.21 2.59 -36.74
CA PHE A 93 21.11 3.56 -36.75
C PHE A 93 21.61 4.90 -37.30
N GLN A 94 21.00 5.19 -38.44
CA GLN A 94 20.98 6.41 -39.24
C GLN A 94 21.05 7.71 -38.41
N PRO A 95 22.02 8.61 -38.65
CA PRO A 95 22.32 9.75 -37.78
C PRO A 95 21.51 11.01 -38.12
N TRP A 96 20.17 10.93 -38.17
CA TRP A 96 19.31 12.06 -38.53
C TRP A 96 18.05 12.21 -37.64
N VAL A 97 18.12 11.81 -36.37
CA VAL A 97 17.21 12.39 -35.38
C VAL A 97 17.92 13.63 -34.81
N PRO A 98 17.40 14.85 -35.01
CA PRO A 98 18.03 16.04 -34.49
C PRO A 98 18.08 15.95 -32.97
N LEU A 99 19.28 16.12 -32.39
CA LEU A 99 19.54 16.07 -30.94
C LEU A 99 18.53 16.86 -30.10
N GLY A 100 17.92 17.91 -30.68
CA GLY A 100 16.89 18.73 -30.04
C GLY A 100 15.58 17.99 -29.71
N ALA A 101 15.16 17.02 -30.53
CA ALA A 101 13.89 16.30 -30.30
C ALA A 101 13.96 15.38 -29.07
N ALA A 102 15.09 14.71 -28.85
CA ALA A 102 15.29 13.86 -27.68
C ALA A 102 15.35 14.68 -26.38
N LEU A 103 16.02 15.84 -26.41
CA LEU A 103 16.15 16.70 -25.24
C LEU A 103 14.81 17.36 -24.87
N ALA A 104 14.01 17.78 -25.86
CA ALA A 104 12.65 18.25 -25.65
C ALA A 104 11.73 17.16 -25.09
N ALA A 105 11.83 15.92 -25.57
CA ALA A 105 11.06 14.80 -25.03
C ALA A 105 11.44 14.47 -23.58
N CYS A 106 12.74 14.49 -23.23
CA CYS A 106 13.20 14.31 -21.86
C CYS A 106 12.74 15.44 -20.93
N LEU A 107 12.81 16.70 -21.37
CA LEU A 107 12.31 17.84 -20.58
C LEU A 107 10.79 17.79 -20.39
N LEU A 108 10.03 17.36 -21.40
CA LEU A 108 8.60 17.13 -21.28
C LEU A 108 8.31 16.01 -20.29
N LEU A 109 9.03 14.88 -20.33
CA LEU A 109 8.86 13.79 -19.37
C LEU A 109 9.20 14.22 -17.95
N ILE A 110 10.29 14.97 -17.76
CA ILE A 110 10.65 15.54 -16.45
C ILE A 110 9.53 16.48 -16.00
N PHE A 111 9.15 17.46 -16.83
CA PHE A 111 8.10 18.43 -16.51
C PHE A 111 6.75 17.78 -16.22
N TRP A 112 6.37 16.71 -16.94
CA TRP A 112 5.14 15.97 -16.69
C TRP A 112 5.23 15.09 -15.44
N SER A 113 6.41 14.52 -15.15
CA SER A 113 6.67 13.75 -13.93
C SER A 113 6.77 14.63 -12.69
N THR A 114 7.19 15.89 -12.83
CA THR A 114 7.32 16.88 -11.75
C THR A 114 6.20 17.90 -11.74
N ALA A 115 5.23 17.80 -12.67
CA ALA A 115 4.06 18.68 -12.67
C ALA A 115 3.43 18.53 -11.29
N PRO A 116 3.30 19.63 -10.51
CA PRO A 116 2.87 19.55 -9.13
C PRO A 116 1.58 18.78 -9.11
N PHE A 117 1.66 17.59 -8.52
CA PHE A 117 0.53 16.73 -8.32
C PHE A 117 -0.56 17.59 -7.70
N ASP A 118 -1.71 17.66 -8.36
CA ASP A 118 -2.74 18.64 -8.04
C ASP A 118 -3.45 18.21 -6.75
N GLN A 119 -2.75 18.34 -5.61
CA GLN A 119 -3.28 18.09 -4.28
C GLN A 119 -4.55 18.93 -4.05
N ALA A 120 -4.72 20.04 -4.77
CA ALA A 120 -5.94 20.84 -4.73
C ALA A 120 -7.16 20.14 -5.37
N LYS A 121 -6.98 19.09 -6.18
CA LYS A 121 -8.08 18.24 -6.67
C LYS A 121 -8.59 17.26 -5.61
N LEU A 122 -7.73 16.80 -4.69
CA LEU A 122 -8.11 15.77 -3.73
C LEU A 122 -9.31 16.20 -2.85
N PRO A 123 -9.33 17.41 -2.24
CA PRO A 123 -10.51 17.88 -1.50
C PRO A 123 -11.77 17.94 -2.36
N LYS A 124 -11.67 18.36 -3.62
CA LYS A 124 -12.83 18.48 -4.53
C LYS A 124 -13.44 17.13 -4.88
N LEU A 125 -12.60 16.13 -5.17
CA LEU A 125 -13.06 14.78 -5.48
C LEU A 125 -13.68 14.10 -4.27
N LEU A 126 -13.08 14.27 -3.09
CA LEU A 126 -13.67 13.81 -1.83
C LEU A 126 -15.03 14.47 -1.61
N GLU A 127 -15.09 15.79 -1.70
CA GLU A 127 -16.32 16.54 -1.50
C GLU A 127 -17.42 16.11 -2.49
N SER A 128 -17.08 15.89 -3.77
CA SER A 128 -17.99 15.32 -4.77
C SER A 128 -18.52 13.95 -4.33
N SER A 129 -17.64 13.05 -3.88
CA SER A 129 -18.04 11.71 -3.40
C SER A 129 -18.99 11.79 -2.20
N TYR A 130 -18.76 12.69 -1.25
CA TYR A 130 -19.65 12.89 -0.10
C TYR A 130 -20.98 13.52 -0.51
N GLN A 131 -20.98 14.50 -1.40
CA GLN A 131 -22.21 15.10 -1.95
C GLN A 131 -23.04 14.06 -2.71
N ASN A 132 -22.40 13.21 -3.51
CA ASN A 132 -23.06 12.10 -4.21
C ASN A 132 -23.72 11.11 -3.24
N LEU A 133 -23.08 10.80 -2.11
CA LEU A 133 -23.70 9.97 -1.07
C LEU A 133 -24.86 10.69 -0.38
N ALA A 134 -24.64 11.93 0.06
CA ALA A 134 -25.63 12.73 0.79
C ALA A 134 -26.88 13.06 -0.03
N GLN A 135 -26.76 13.26 -1.34
CA GLN A 135 -27.87 13.57 -2.25
C GLN A 135 -28.58 12.35 -2.80
N SER A 136 -28.05 11.14 -2.58
CA SER A 136 -28.71 9.92 -3.04
C SER A 136 -30.07 9.71 -2.36
N ALA A 137 -30.95 8.93 -2.99
CA ALA A 137 -32.22 8.50 -2.39
C ALA A 137 -32.06 7.71 -1.08
N ASN A 138 -30.86 7.22 -0.78
CA ASN A 138 -30.55 6.37 0.38
C ASN A 138 -29.67 7.08 1.41
N SER A 139 -29.72 8.42 1.47
CA SER A 139 -28.92 9.23 2.40
C SER A 139 -29.11 8.82 3.87
N ALA A 140 -30.33 8.44 4.27
CA ALA A 140 -30.61 7.94 5.61
C ALA A 140 -29.89 6.62 5.93
N GLU A 141 -29.84 5.70 4.96
CA GLU A 141 -29.13 4.43 5.09
C GLU A 141 -27.61 4.65 5.17
N PHE A 142 -27.07 5.58 4.38
CA PHE A 142 -25.66 5.95 4.48
C PHE A 142 -25.30 6.58 5.82
N SER A 143 -26.18 7.44 6.33
CA SER A 143 -26.03 8.04 7.66
C SER A 143 -25.95 6.94 8.72
N GLU A 144 -26.83 5.95 8.64
CA GLU A 144 -26.87 4.84 9.58
C GLU A 144 -25.65 3.91 9.46
N LEU A 145 -25.28 3.52 8.24
CA LEU A 145 -24.06 2.75 7.98
C LEU A 145 -22.80 3.48 8.47
N ALA A 146 -22.76 4.82 8.34
CA ALA A 146 -21.65 5.63 8.84
C ALA A 146 -21.61 5.68 10.38
N ARG A 147 -22.76 5.71 11.07
CA ARG A 147 -22.82 5.63 12.55
C ARG A 147 -22.37 4.28 13.08
N GLN A 148 -22.68 3.20 12.36
CA GLN A 148 -22.33 1.83 12.72
C GLN A 148 -20.85 1.48 12.47
N GLN A 149 -20.06 2.41 11.91
CA GLN A 149 -18.62 2.18 11.77
C GLN A 149 -17.93 2.33 13.12
N ASP A 150 -17.50 1.20 13.67
CA ASP A 150 -16.63 1.16 14.83
C ASP A 150 -15.21 1.59 14.43
N PHE A 151 -14.67 2.59 15.13
CA PHE A 151 -13.27 2.96 15.00
C PHE A 151 -12.44 2.43 16.17
N PRO A 152 -11.15 2.09 15.97
CA PRO A 152 -10.33 1.45 17.01
C PRO A 152 -10.21 2.23 18.33
N TRP A 153 -10.40 3.55 18.31
CA TRP A 153 -10.36 4.39 19.50
C TRP A 153 -11.69 4.51 20.25
N GLU A 154 -12.78 3.96 19.71
CA GLU A 154 -14.11 4.03 20.34
C GLU A 154 -14.36 2.83 21.24
N GLU A 155 -13.52 1.79 21.17
CA GLU A 155 -13.61 0.62 22.04
C GLU A 155 -13.05 0.96 23.45
N PRO A 156 -13.89 1.08 24.49
CA PRO A 156 -13.43 1.48 25.84
C PRO A 156 -12.53 0.42 26.52
N ASN A 157 -12.47 -0.81 26.00
CA ASN A 157 -11.97 -1.99 26.72
C ASN A 157 -10.57 -2.49 26.33
N ARG A 158 -9.82 -1.81 25.43
CA ARG A 158 -8.46 -2.26 25.06
C ARG A 158 -7.32 -1.60 25.84
N ALA A 159 -7.59 -0.58 26.65
CA ALA A 159 -6.57 0.09 27.42
C ALA A 159 -6.29 -0.64 28.74
N TYR A 160 -5.53 -1.73 28.69
CA TYR A 160 -4.91 -2.33 29.89
C TYR A 160 -3.72 -1.47 30.37
N GLY A 161 -3.93 -0.17 30.60
CA GLY A 161 -3.08 0.74 31.38
C GLY A 161 -1.60 0.91 30.98
N LEU A 162 -1.13 0.36 29.85
CA LEU A 162 0.31 0.23 29.56
C LEU A 162 0.79 0.88 28.25
N ALA A 163 -0.01 1.72 27.58
CA ALA A 163 0.44 2.34 26.33
C ALA A 163 0.43 3.87 26.40
N PRO A 164 1.55 4.51 26.79
CA PRO A 164 1.85 5.87 26.35
C PRO A 164 2.41 5.80 24.92
N ALA A 165 1.60 5.40 23.93
CA ALA A 165 2.00 5.53 22.54
C ALA A 165 1.73 6.98 22.12
N THR A 166 2.80 7.75 21.90
CA THR A 166 2.70 9.06 21.24
C THR A 166 2.13 8.85 19.85
N ILE A 167 0.91 9.34 19.62
CA ILE A 167 0.27 9.28 18.30
C ILE A 167 1.09 10.11 17.31
N THR A 168 1.56 9.45 16.25
CA THR A 168 2.27 10.11 15.16
C THR A 168 1.37 11.11 14.46
N ILE A 169 1.93 12.17 13.89
CA ILE A 169 1.14 13.19 13.17
C ILE A 169 0.37 12.59 11.97
N PRO A 170 0.94 11.66 11.16
CA PRO A 170 0.20 10.91 10.14
C PRO A 170 -1.05 10.20 10.68
N ALA A 171 -0.89 9.40 11.73
CA ALA A 171 -1.99 8.63 12.32
C ALA A 171 -3.07 9.56 12.88
N ARG A 172 -2.67 10.70 13.46
CA ARG A 172 -3.59 11.75 13.92
C ARG A 172 -4.40 12.34 12.77
N ALA A 173 -3.73 12.73 11.68
CA ALA A 173 -4.39 13.29 10.50
C ALA A 173 -5.37 12.29 9.88
N PHE A 174 -4.96 11.02 9.78
CA PHE A 174 -5.81 9.93 9.33
C PHE A 174 -7.07 9.75 10.20
N ALA A 175 -6.91 9.68 11.53
CA ALA A 175 -8.04 9.60 12.46
C ALA A 175 -8.97 10.82 12.37
N ALA A 176 -8.42 12.02 12.22
CA ALA A 176 -9.18 13.24 11.97
C ALA A 176 -10.01 13.15 10.68
N GLY A 177 -9.44 12.54 9.63
CA GLY A 177 -10.11 12.28 8.36
C GLY A 177 -11.28 11.29 8.50
N LEU A 178 -11.09 10.21 9.24
CA LEU A 178 -12.15 9.24 9.56
C LEU A 178 -13.29 9.91 10.34
N TRP A 179 -12.95 10.67 11.38
CA TRP A 179 -13.93 11.44 12.17
C TRP A 179 -14.72 12.40 11.31
N ARG A 180 -14.02 13.20 10.47
CA ARG A 180 -14.65 14.17 9.57
C ARG A 180 -15.54 13.49 8.54
N GLY A 181 -15.07 12.40 7.93
CA GLY A 181 -15.85 11.64 6.96
C GLY A 181 -17.15 11.10 7.54
N ARG A 182 -17.11 10.55 8.75
CA ARG A 182 -18.34 10.13 9.44
C ARG A 182 -19.24 11.32 9.75
N ALA A 183 -18.70 12.45 10.20
CA ALA A 183 -19.48 13.66 10.47
C ALA A 183 -20.19 14.18 9.20
N ASP A 184 -19.50 14.19 8.05
CA ASP A 184 -20.05 14.63 6.76
C ASP A 184 -21.25 13.76 6.32
N LEU A 185 -21.23 12.44 6.54
CA LEU A 185 -22.36 11.54 6.21
C LEU A 185 -23.48 11.54 7.24
N THR A 186 -23.17 11.84 8.50
CA THR A 186 -24.16 11.84 9.59
C THR A 186 -24.85 13.19 9.78
N GLY A 187 -24.38 14.24 9.10
CA GLY A 187 -24.81 15.61 9.35
C GLY A 187 -24.43 16.11 10.75
N GLY A 188 -23.52 15.41 11.43
CA GLY A 188 -23.15 15.69 12.81
C GLY A 188 -22.25 16.92 12.90
N SER A 189 -22.59 17.86 13.77
CA SER A 189 -21.77 19.03 14.11
C SER A 189 -20.82 18.79 15.29
N ASN A 190 -20.63 17.51 15.67
CA ASN A 190 -19.81 17.17 16.83
C ASN A 190 -18.38 17.71 16.66
N PRO A 191 -17.87 18.50 17.63
CA PRO A 191 -16.55 19.07 17.51
C PRO A 191 -15.52 17.95 17.44
N MET A 192 -14.51 18.14 16.59
CA MET A 192 -13.40 17.20 16.48
C MET A 192 -12.71 17.03 17.85
N PRO A 193 -12.51 15.78 18.32
CA PRO A 193 -11.79 15.50 19.55
C PRO A 193 -10.44 16.22 19.58
N PRO A 194 -10.01 16.80 20.71
CA PRO A 194 -8.74 17.51 20.81
C PRO A 194 -7.53 16.68 20.33
N ALA A 195 -7.55 15.37 20.58
CA ALA A 195 -6.50 14.44 20.15
C ALA A 195 -6.33 14.36 18.63
N PHE A 196 -7.34 14.73 17.84
CA PHE A 196 -7.32 14.69 16.36
C PHE A 196 -7.12 16.05 15.72
N ARG A 197 -7.01 17.12 16.50
CA ARG A 197 -6.79 18.47 15.96
C ARG A 197 -5.38 18.59 15.38
N PRO A 198 -5.20 19.41 14.32
CA PRO A 198 -3.87 19.71 13.81
C PRO A 198 -2.99 20.32 14.91
N PRO A 199 -1.70 19.96 14.99
CA PRO A 199 -0.75 20.68 15.82
C PRO A 199 -0.76 22.18 15.46
N LEU A 200 -0.49 23.05 16.43
CA LEU A 200 -0.50 24.52 16.21
C LEU A 200 0.40 24.94 15.03
N GLU A 201 1.52 24.25 14.84
CA GLU A 201 2.47 24.46 13.74
C GLU A 201 1.89 24.16 12.35
N THR A 202 0.86 23.32 12.29
CA THR A 202 0.19 22.88 11.06
C THR A 202 -0.91 23.84 10.61
N GLY A 203 -1.27 24.82 11.45
CA GLY A 203 -2.39 25.74 11.21
C GLY A 203 -3.74 25.17 11.67
N SER A 204 -4.84 25.76 11.20
CA SER A 204 -6.19 25.44 11.68
C SER A 204 -6.87 24.26 10.97
N SER A 205 -6.28 23.70 9.91
CA SER A 205 -6.89 22.68 9.06
C SER A 205 -5.84 21.70 8.53
N TRP A 206 -6.26 20.44 8.35
CA TRP A 206 -5.39 19.36 7.86
C TRP A 206 -5.23 19.42 6.33
N GLU A 207 -6.23 19.89 5.61
CA GLU A 207 -6.29 19.89 4.15
C GLU A 207 -5.11 20.59 3.45
N PRO A 208 -4.70 21.82 3.83
CA PRO A 208 -3.55 22.49 3.21
C PRO A 208 -2.20 22.05 3.82
N SER A 209 -2.21 21.17 4.82
CA SER A 209 -0.99 20.77 5.51
C SER A 209 -0.18 19.73 4.75
N ALA A 210 1.08 19.55 5.16
CA ALA A 210 1.90 18.42 4.73
C ALA A 210 1.27 17.04 5.03
N TRP A 211 0.26 16.94 5.89
CA TRP A 211 -0.45 15.70 6.27
C TRP A 211 -1.84 15.57 5.63
N GLY A 212 -2.19 16.49 4.72
CA GLY A 212 -3.50 16.52 4.06
C GLY A 212 -3.87 15.24 3.31
N SER A 213 -2.88 14.48 2.81
CA SER A 213 -3.16 13.19 2.16
C SER A 213 -3.53 12.08 3.12
N TYR A 214 -3.00 12.04 4.35
CA TYR A 214 -3.46 11.10 5.38
C TYR A 214 -4.88 11.46 5.85
N PHE A 215 -5.15 12.75 6.03
CA PHE A 215 -6.51 13.23 6.32
C PHE A 215 -7.49 12.87 5.21
N GLY A 216 -7.12 13.10 3.94
CA GLY A 216 -7.89 12.70 2.78
C GLY A 216 -8.10 11.19 2.69
N LEU A 217 -7.08 10.39 3.06
CA LEU A 217 -7.18 8.93 3.11
C LEU A 217 -8.21 8.47 4.15
N GLY A 218 -8.24 9.09 5.33
CA GLY A 218 -9.26 8.83 6.35
C GLY A 218 -10.67 9.12 5.83
N ARG A 219 -10.88 10.30 5.23
CA ARG A 219 -12.18 10.64 4.61
C ARG A 219 -12.53 9.66 3.49
N TRP A 220 -11.61 9.33 2.59
CA TRP A 220 -11.86 8.39 1.51
C TRP A 220 -12.25 7.00 2.03
N LEU A 221 -11.62 6.53 3.12
CA LEU A 221 -11.88 5.22 3.70
C LEU A 221 -13.33 5.08 4.19
N VAL A 222 -13.87 6.09 4.87
CA VAL A 222 -15.26 6.10 5.32
C VAL A 222 -16.21 5.99 4.14
N ALA A 223 -16.03 6.83 3.11
CA ALA A 223 -16.85 6.82 1.91
C ALA A 223 -16.79 5.46 1.19
N ALA A 224 -15.59 4.88 1.05
CA ALA A 224 -15.39 3.58 0.42
C ALA A 224 -16.08 2.45 1.21
N LYS A 225 -15.98 2.44 2.55
CA LYS A 225 -16.63 1.44 3.41
C LYS A 225 -18.15 1.55 3.34
N VAL A 226 -18.72 2.75 3.47
CA VAL A 226 -20.17 2.96 3.38
C VAL A 226 -20.69 2.53 2.00
N ALA A 227 -20.02 2.94 0.92
CA ALA A 227 -20.39 2.56 -0.44
C ALA A 227 -20.30 1.04 -0.69
N ALA A 228 -19.34 0.36 -0.08
CA ALA A 228 -19.18 -1.09 -0.22
C ALA A 228 -20.21 -1.90 0.58
N LEU A 229 -20.69 -1.37 1.71
CA LEU A 229 -21.75 -1.98 2.53
C LEU A 229 -23.13 -1.80 1.93
N GLN A 230 -23.38 -0.65 1.29
CA GLN A 230 -24.66 -0.37 0.64
C GLN A 230 -24.93 -1.42 -0.45
N THR A 231 -26.17 -1.92 -0.54
CA THR A 231 -26.65 -2.83 -1.59
C THR A 231 -27.27 -2.10 -2.78
N SER A 232 -27.82 -0.91 -2.57
CA SER A 232 -28.44 -0.11 -3.63
C SER A 232 -27.48 0.31 -4.74
N ALA A 233 -28.03 0.72 -5.88
CA ALA A 233 -27.28 1.46 -6.89
C ALA A 233 -26.80 2.79 -6.31
N LEU A 234 -25.60 3.21 -6.71
CA LEU A 234 -25.02 4.52 -6.41
C LEU A 234 -25.12 5.42 -7.65
N PRO A 235 -25.01 6.75 -7.50
CA PRO A 235 -24.99 7.66 -8.64
C PRO A 235 -23.95 7.26 -9.69
N GLU A 236 -24.25 7.51 -10.95
CA GLU A 236 -23.33 7.28 -12.06
C GLU A 236 -22.02 8.04 -11.82
N GLY A 237 -20.89 7.40 -12.11
CA GLY A 237 -19.57 8.00 -11.91
C GLY A 237 -19.02 7.96 -10.47
N PHE A 238 -19.83 7.64 -9.44
CA PHE A 238 -19.34 7.57 -8.05
C PHE A 238 -18.12 6.64 -7.90
N TRP A 239 -18.20 5.42 -8.46
CA TRP A 239 -17.09 4.45 -8.38
C TRP A 239 -15.85 4.92 -9.15
N PHE A 240 -16.04 5.68 -10.23
CA PHE A 240 -14.95 6.29 -10.98
C PHE A 240 -14.26 7.37 -10.14
N GLU A 241 -15.02 8.29 -9.51
CA GLU A 241 -14.46 9.31 -8.60
C GLU A 241 -13.72 8.68 -7.42
N LEU A 242 -14.28 7.63 -6.82
CA LEU A 242 -13.66 6.91 -5.72
C LEU A 242 -12.34 6.26 -6.15
N ARG A 243 -12.28 5.74 -7.39
CA ARG A 243 -11.06 5.21 -8.00
C ARG A 243 -10.03 6.30 -8.23
N GLU A 244 -10.41 7.40 -8.88
CA GLU A 244 -9.50 8.52 -9.13
C GLU A 244 -8.92 9.06 -7.82
N THR A 245 -9.77 9.22 -6.80
CA THR A 245 -9.33 9.59 -5.44
C THR A 245 -8.31 8.61 -4.87
N SER A 246 -8.53 7.30 -5.01
CA SER A 246 -7.59 6.28 -4.53
C SER A 246 -6.23 6.33 -5.24
N LEU A 247 -6.22 6.60 -6.55
CA LEU A 247 -5.00 6.75 -7.34
C LEU A 247 -4.24 8.01 -6.95
N LEU A 248 -4.97 9.10 -6.69
CA LEU A 248 -4.39 10.35 -6.19
C LEU A 248 -3.76 10.15 -4.81
N LEU A 249 -4.46 9.53 -3.87
CA LEU A 249 -3.94 9.22 -2.54
C LEU A 249 -2.70 8.33 -2.61
N LYS A 250 -2.73 7.28 -3.43
CA LYS A 250 -1.58 6.40 -3.65
C LYS A 250 -0.35 7.15 -4.14
N ARG A 251 -0.49 8.02 -5.15
CA ARG A 251 0.63 8.82 -5.67
C ARG A 251 1.15 9.78 -4.60
N SER A 252 0.25 10.51 -3.94
CA SER A 252 0.64 11.47 -2.89
C SER A 252 1.36 10.82 -1.70
N LEU A 253 1.06 9.56 -1.38
CA LEU A 253 1.76 8.82 -0.33
C LEU A 253 3.06 8.17 -0.84
N ALA A 254 3.16 7.86 -2.12
CA ALA A 254 4.39 7.34 -2.73
C ALA A 254 5.49 8.40 -2.84
N ASP A 255 5.11 9.69 -2.96
CA ASP A 255 6.05 10.82 -2.99
C ASP A 255 6.64 11.16 -1.61
N ARG A 256 6.15 10.53 -0.53
CA ARG A 256 6.68 10.73 0.81
C ARG A 256 7.99 9.99 1.01
N ASP A 257 8.75 10.42 2.02
CA ASP A 257 9.99 9.74 2.37
C ASP A 257 9.71 8.26 2.66
N THR A 258 10.46 7.38 2.00
CA THR A 258 10.43 5.94 2.22
C THR A 258 10.70 5.56 3.69
N THR A 259 11.25 6.45 4.50
CA THR A 259 11.40 6.24 5.95
C THR A 259 10.08 6.33 6.73
N GLU A 260 9.02 6.94 6.17
CA GLU A 260 7.70 6.98 6.79
C GLU A 260 7.01 5.60 6.74
N GLN A 261 6.97 4.93 7.88
CA GLN A 261 6.39 3.59 8.02
C GLN A 261 4.90 3.55 7.64
N GLU A 262 4.14 4.61 7.97
CA GLU A 262 2.72 4.73 7.65
C GLU A 262 2.46 4.81 6.13
N ALA A 263 3.32 5.49 5.38
CA ALA A 263 3.21 5.55 3.92
C ALA A 263 3.43 4.17 3.30
N GLN A 264 4.40 3.41 3.81
CA GLN A 264 4.65 2.03 3.38
C GLN A 264 3.44 1.14 3.68
N TRP A 265 2.90 1.22 4.90
CA TRP A 265 1.71 0.46 5.30
C TRP A 265 0.49 0.76 4.43
N ALA A 266 0.27 2.04 4.08
CA ALA A 266 -0.84 2.44 3.23
C ALA A 266 -0.67 1.99 1.77
N SER A 267 0.56 1.90 1.26
CA SER A 267 0.85 1.76 -0.17
C SER A 267 0.31 0.45 -0.80
N GLU A 268 0.48 -0.67 -0.09
CA GLU A 268 0.14 -1.99 -0.61
C GLU A 268 -1.38 -2.21 -0.66
N PRO A 269 -2.14 -1.97 0.43
CA PRO A 269 -3.60 -2.08 0.37
C PRO A 269 -4.22 -1.07 -0.60
N LEU A 270 -3.73 0.17 -0.66
CA LEU A 270 -4.21 1.16 -1.64
C LEU A 270 -4.00 0.69 -3.08
N THR A 271 -2.90 0.00 -3.36
CA THR A 271 -2.66 -0.60 -4.68
C THR A 271 -3.68 -1.67 -5.01
N ARG A 272 -4.01 -2.54 -4.04
CA ARG A 272 -5.04 -3.57 -4.22
C ARG A 272 -6.43 -2.96 -4.39
N VAL A 273 -6.78 -1.96 -3.59
CA VAL A 273 -8.07 -1.25 -3.74
C VAL A 273 -8.17 -0.55 -5.10
N ALA A 274 -7.14 0.17 -5.52
CA ALA A 274 -7.15 0.82 -6.84
C ALA A 274 -7.34 -0.19 -7.97
N ALA A 275 -6.67 -1.36 -7.90
CA ALA A 275 -6.83 -2.43 -8.88
C ALA A 275 -8.26 -3.03 -8.86
N LEU A 276 -8.86 -3.20 -7.68
CA LEU A 276 -10.24 -3.65 -7.55
C LEU A 276 -11.22 -2.64 -8.15
N LEU A 277 -11.05 -1.35 -7.84
CA LEU A 277 -11.87 -0.26 -8.37
C LEU A 277 -11.71 -0.09 -9.87
N GLN A 278 -10.56 -0.45 -10.44
CA GLN A 278 -10.36 -0.46 -11.90
C GLN A 278 -11.18 -1.55 -12.60
N GLN A 279 -11.49 -2.66 -11.91
CA GLN A 279 -12.32 -3.75 -12.43
C GLN A 279 -13.82 -3.52 -12.24
N VAL A 280 -14.22 -2.40 -11.62
CA VAL A 280 -15.62 -2.06 -11.41
C VAL A 280 -16.21 -1.55 -12.73
N SER A 281 -17.27 -2.21 -13.18
CA SER A 281 -18.03 -1.79 -14.37
C SER A 281 -18.87 -0.55 -14.08
N GLU A 282 -19.46 0.05 -15.12
CA GLU A 282 -20.44 1.14 -14.98
C GLU A 282 -21.64 0.76 -14.10
N GLN A 283 -21.99 -0.54 -14.05
CA GLN A 283 -23.05 -1.07 -13.20
C GLN A 283 -22.67 -1.19 -11.72
N GLY A 284 -21.43 -0.85 -11.35
CA GLY A 284 -20.90 -0.95 -10.00
C GLY A 284 -20.24 -2.30 -9.68
N PRO A 285 -19.73 -2.46 -8.44
CA PRO A 285 -18.98 -3.64 -8.03
C PRO A 285 -19.92 -4.79 -7.69
N THR A 286 -19.53 -6.01 -8.07
CA THR A 286 -20.15 -7.26 -7.63
C THR A 286 -20.07 -7.43 -6.12
N ALA A 287 -20.92 -8.27 -5.53
CA ALA A 287 -20.87 -8.59 -4.10
C ALA A 287 -19.49 -9.11 -3.66
N ARG A 288 -18.79 -9.87 -4.51
CA ARG A 288 -17.43 -10.34 -4.26
C ARG A 288 -16.43 -9.18 -4.21
N GLN A 289 -16.50 -8.25 -5.17
CA GLN A 289 -15.64 -7.07 -5.19
C GLN A 289 -15.89 -6.17 -3.97
N ARG A 290 -17.15 -5.99 -3.54
CA ARG A 290 -17.51 -5.24 -2.33
C ARG A 290 -16.92 -5.85 -1.06
N ARG A 291 -17.04 -7.17 -0.89
CA ARG A 291 -16.41 -7.88 0.25
C ARG A 291 -14.89 -7.73 0.24
N GLN A 292 -14.26 -7.81 -0.93
CA GLN A 292 -12.82 -7.60 -1.03
C GLN A 292 -12.45 -6.14 -0.69
N LEU A 293 -13.20 -5.16 -1.19
CA LEU A 293 -12.99 -3.75 -0.87
C LEU A 293 -13.10 -3.49 0.65
N LEU A 294 -14.10 -4.08 1.31
CA LEU A 294 -14.24 -4.01 2.77
C LEU A 294 -13.02 -4.61 3.48
N LYS A 295 -12.58 -5.81 3.06
CA LYS A 295 -11.39 -6.45 3.63
C LYS A 295 -10.14 -5.57 3.51
N GLU A 296 -9.90 -4.97 2.36
CA GLU A 296 -8.71 -4.12 2.15
C GLU A 296 -8.80 -2.79 2.91
N THR A 297 -10.00 -2.21 3.01
CA THR A 297 -10.22 -0.98 3.80
C THR A 297 -10.14 -1.24 5.31
N ASP A 298 -10.58 -2.39 5.80
CA ASP A 298 -10.37 -2.82 7.18
C ASP A 298 -8.89 -3.05 7.49
N GLN A 299 -8.13 -3.61 6.53
CA GLN A 299 -6.68 -3.73 6.66
C GLN A 299 -6.01 -2.34 6.78
N LEU A 300 -6.37 -1.38 5.91
CA LEU A 300 -5.88 0.01 6.01
C LEU A 300 -6.20 0.62 7.37
N LEU A 301 -7.45 0.47 7.84
CA LEU A 301 -7.89 0.98 9.13
C LEU A 301 -7.03 0.41 10.26
N SER A 302 -6.82 -0.91 10.27
CA SER A 302 -6.05 -1.59 11.32
C SER A 302 -4.58 -1.19 11.38
N GLN A 303 -4.00 -0.77 10.25
CA GLN A 303 -2.59 -0.41 10.15
C GLN A 303 -2.33 1.07 10.46
N LEU A 304 -3.27 1.96 10.13
CA LEU A 304 -3.08 3.41 10.23
C LEU A 304 -3.81 4.06 11.40
N ALA A 305 -4.88 3.44 11.91
CA ALA A 305 -5.62 4.02 13.01
C ALA A 305 -4.74 4.06 14.28
N PRO A 306 -4.67 5.22 14.96
CA PRO A 306 -3.94 5.31 16.21
C PRO A 306 -4.65 4.49 17.29
N SER A 307 -3.86 3.85 18.14
CA SER A 307 -4.33 3.44 19.46
C SER A 307 -4.31 4.68 20.36
N LEU A 308 -5.49 5.18 20.74
CA LEU A 308 -5.58 6.27 21.70
C LEU A 308 -5.34 5.72 23.12
N PRO A 309 -4.51 6.38 23.94
CA PRO A 309 -4.54 6.17 25.39
C PRO A 309 -5.89 6.68 25.93
N ASN A 310 -6.58 5.84 26.73
CA ASN A 310 -7.77 6.25 27.48
C ASN A 310 -7.42 7.27 28.58
#